data_AF-A0A7S9QCM4-F1
#
_entry.id   AF-A0A7S9QCM4-F1
#
_cell.length_a   1.000
_cell.length_b   1.000
_cell.length_c   1.000
_cell.angle_alpha   90.00
_cell.angle_beta   90.00
_cell.angle_gamma   90.00
#
_symmetry.space_group_name_H-M   'P 1'
#
loop_
_entity.id
_entity.type
_entity.pdbx_description
1 polymer ?
#
loop_
_entity_poly.entity_id
_entity_poly.type
_entity_poly.pdbx_seq_one_letter_code
_entity_poly.pdbx_strand_id
1 'polypeptide(L)'
;MPIFQAIAEGAPYDVFRARVEAIKADLTDLDRRIATAEALFDAALNRMETLLGNPDLVAEAHDHLTRLIGRITLTPDDTAPNGMQVTIHPTQNGLLAGVEMDGKK
;
A
#
# COMPACT_ATOMS: atom_id res chain seq x y z
N MET A 1 28.67 28.31 12.14
CA MET A 1 29.69 28.34 13.21
C MET A 1 29.86 26.92 13.75
N PRO A 2 31.09 26.43 13.87
CA PRO A 2 31.42 25.01 13.95
C PRO A 2 31.24 24.46 15.36
N ILE A 3 31.03 23.14 15.47
CA ILE A 3 30.81 22.34 16.70
C ILE A 3 31.77 22.71 17.86
N PHE A 4 32.96 23.21 17.56
CA PHE A 4 33.96 23.67 18.52
C PHE A 4 33.49 24.83 19.42
N GLN A 5 32.55 25.68 18.98
CA GLN A 5 32.05 26.79 19.79
C GLN A 5 31.03 26.34 20.86
N ALA A 6 30.24 25.31 20.57
CA ALA A 6 29.30 24.72 21.54
C ALA A 6 30.01 23.91 22.64
N ILE A 7 31.18 23.36 22.34
CA ILE A 7 32.06 22.70 23.32
C ILE A 7 32.67 23.74 24.29
N ALA A 8 32.99 24.94 23.79
CA ALA A 8 33.50 26.06 24.61
C ALA A 8 32.44 26.66 25.54
N GLU A 9 31.15 26.53 25.21
CA GLU A 9 30.02 27.02 26.00
C GLU A 9 29.48 26.00 27.03
N GLY A 10 30.10 24.82 27.13
CA GLY A 10 29.78 23.82 28.17
C GLY A 10 28.42 23.14 28.01
N ALA A 11 27.88 23.07 26.78
CA ALA A 11 26.71 22.25 26.53
C ALA A 11 27.05 20.79 26.90
N PRO A 12 26.30 20.13 27.81
CA PRO A 12 26.76 18.89 28.42
C PRO A 12 26.91 17.83 27.34
N TYR A 13 28.13 17.34 27.14
CA TYR A 13 28.43 16.28 26.18
C TYR A 13 27.52 15.05 26.36
N ASP A 14 27.05 14.82 27.58
CA ASP A 14 26.07 13.77 27.90
C ASP A 14 24.70 13.98 27.22
N VAL A 15 24.25 15.23 27.03
CA VAL A 15 23.00 15.54 26.31
C VAL A 15 23.14 15.22 24.82
N PHE A 16 24.28 15.58 24.22
CA PHE A 16 24.54 15.22 22.82
C PHE A 16 24.70 13.71 22.64
N ARG A 17 25.42 13.06 23.55
CA ARG A 17 25.59 11.60 23.56
C ARG A 17 24.23 10.90 23.67
N ALA A 18 23.39 11.30 24.62
CA ALA A 18 22.05 10.73 24.78
C ALA A 18 21.19 10.90 23.52
N ARG A 19 21.27 12.08 22.87
CA ARG A 19 20.56 12.33 21.61
C ARG A 19 21.09 11.48 20.46
N VAL A 20 22.40 11.28 20.38
CA VAL A 20 23.01 10.39 19.37
C VAL A 20 22.56 8.94 19.57
N GLU A 21 22.53 8.46 20.82
CA GLU A 21 22.06 7.10 21.11
C GLU A 21 20.56 6.92 20.83
N ALA A 22 19.74 7.93 21.12
CA ALA A 22 18.32 7.92 20.75
C ALA A 22 18.12 7.85 19.23
N ILE A 23 18.84 8.66 18.47
CA ILE A 23 18.76 8.65 16.99
C ILE A 23 19.23 7.30 16.43
N LYS A 24 20.27 6.68 16.99
CA LYS A 24 20.71 5.33 16.58
C LYS A 24 19.65 4.27 16.83
N ALA A 25 18.96 4.35 17.97
CA ALA A 25 17.87 3.45 18.29
C ALA A 25 16.70 3.64 17.31
N ASP A 26 16.33 4.88 17.00
CA ASP A 26 15.29 5.21 16.03
C ASP A 26 15.64 4.72 14.62
N LEU A 27 16.89 4.89 14.18
CA LEU A 27 17.38 4.36 12.90
C LEU A 27 17.28 2.84 12.86
N THR A 28 17.69 2.16 13.93
CA THR A 28 17.62 0.69 14.02
C THR A 28 16.17 0.19 13.96
N ASP A 29 15.24 0.90 14.63
CA ASP A 29 13.82 0.57 14.54
C ASP A 29 13.25 0.81 13.14
N LEU A 30 13.63 1.93 12.52
CA LEU A 30 13.18 2.28 11.18
C LEU A 30 13.68 1.25 10.15
N ASP A 31 14.95 0.86 10.21
CA ASP A 31 15.53 -0.16 9.33
C ASP A 31 14.79 -1.50 9.48
N ARG A 32 14.47 -1.91 10.72
CA ARG A 32 13.67 -3.11 10.98
C ARG A 32 12.27 -3.03 10.37
N ARG A 33 11.62 -1.86 10.47
CA ARG A 33 10.28 -1.64 9.91
C ARG A 33 10.30 -1.64 8.38
N ILE A 34 11.33 -1.05 7.78
CA ILE A 34 11.53 -1.08 6.32
C ILE A 34 11.71 -2.53 5.87
N ALA A 35 12.63 -3.28 6.49
CA ALA A 35 12.86 -4.69 6.15
C ALA A 35 11.58 -5.55 6.28
N THR A 36 10.75 -5.27 7.30
CA THR A 36 9.46 -5.95 7.47
C THR A 36 8.48 -5.56 6.36
N ALA A 37 8.42 -4.28 6.00
CA ALA A 37 7.54 -3.80 4.93
C ALA A 37 7.96 -4.37 3.56
N GLU A 38 9.27 -4.43 3.27
CA GLU A 38 9.81 -5.05 2.06
C GLU A 38 9.43 -6.54 1.99
N ALA A 39 9.64 -7.30 3.07
CA ALA A 39 9.27 -8.72 3.10
C ALA A 39 7.76 -8.94 2.90
N LEU A 40 6.91 -8.08 3.47
CA LEU A 40 5.46 -8.14 3.27
C LEU A 40 5.07 -7.79 1.82
N PHE A 41 5.73 -6.78 1.24
CA PHE A 41 5.51 -6.39 -0.15
C PHE A 41 5.90 -7.51 -1.11
N ASP A 42 7.07 -8.12 -0.92
CA ASP A 42 7.53 -9.25 -1.73
C ASP A 42 6.61 -10.46 -1.59
N ALA A 43 6.14 -10.76 -0.38
CA ALA A 43 5.17 -11.83 -0.17
C ALA A 43 3.84 -11.55 -0.88
N ALA A 44 3.35 -10.30 -0.83
CA ALA A 44 2.14 -9.89 -1.53
C ALA A 44 2.31 -9.97 -3.05
N LEU A 45 3.45 -9.51 -3.58
CA LEU A 45 3.77 -9.57 -5.00
C LEU A 45 3.81 -11.02 -5.50
N ASN A 46 4.56 -11.89 -4.82
CA ASN A 46 4.63 -13.32 -5.15
C ASN A 46 3.24 -13.98 -5.11
N ARG A 47 2.40 -13.59 -4.15
CA ARG A 47 1.04 -14.11 -4.06
C ARG A 47 0.19 -13.64 -5.22
N MET A 48 0.29 -12.37 -5.60
CA MET A 48 -0.39 -11.84 -6.79
C MET A 48 0.09 -12.54 -8.06
N GLU A 49 1.38 -12.71 -8.26
CA GLU A 49 1.94 -13.43 -9.41
C GLU A 49 1.44 -14.87 -9.47
N THR A 50 1.34 -15.55 -8.33
CA THR A 50 0.79 -16.91 -8.27
C THR A 50 -0.69 -16.95 -8.68
N LEU A 51 -1.49 -16.00 -8.17
CA LEU A 51 -2.93 -15.95 -8.44
C LEU A 51 -3.22 -15.56 -9.90
N LEU A 52 -2.50 -14.56 -10.42
CA LEU A 52 -2.67 -14.05 -11.78
C LEU A 52 -1.93 -14.90 -12.83
N GLY A 53 -0.95 -15.70 -12.41
CA GLY A 53 -0.22 -16.62 -13.28
C GLY A 53 -0.96 -17.94 -13.53
N ASN A 54 -2.03 -18.24 -12.77
CA ASN A 54 -2.87 -19.41 -13.02
C ASN A 54 -4.03 -19.04 -13.98
N PRO A 55 -4.00 -19.53 -15.24
CA PRO A 55 -5.03 -19.18 -16.23
C PRO A 55 -6.45 -19.58 -15.81
N ASP A 56 -6.60 -20.68 -15.06
CA ASP A 56 -7.91 -21.16 -14.62
C ASP A 56 -8.53 -20.21 -13.58
N LEU A 57 -7.72 -19.72 -12.63
CA LEU A 57 -8.17 -18.74 -11.63
C LEU A 57 -8.50 -17.40 -12.29
N VAL A 58 -7.73 -17.00 -13.29
CA VAL A 58 -7.99 -15.78 -14.06
C VAL A 58 -9.28 -15.90 -14.87
N ALA A 59 -9.52 -17.05 -15.51
CA ALA A 59 -10.75 -17.32 -16.23
C ALA A 59 -11.96 -17.32 -15.30
N GLU A 60 -11.87 -17.97 -14.13
CA GLU A 60 -12.93 -17.95 -13.12
C GLU A 60 -13.24 -16.54 -12.63
N ALA A 61 -12.20 -15.75 -12.33
CA ALA A 61 -12.34 -14.35 -11.93
C ALA A 61 -12.98 -13.51 -13.05
N HIS A 62 -12.58 -13.73 -14.30
CA HIS A 62 -13.14 -13.05 -15.46
C HIS A 62 -14.63 -13.37 -15.64
N ASP A 63 -15.02 -14.65 -15.55
CA ASP A 63 -16.40 -15.10 -15.64
C ASP A 63 -17.26 -14.55 -14.50
N HIS A 64 -16.69 -14.46 -13.30
CA HIS A 64 -17.34 -13.82 -12.17
C HIS A 64 -17.55 -12.32 -12.40
N LEU A 65 -16.50 -11.60 -12.82
CA LEU A 65 -16.58 -10.16 -13.10
C LEU A 65 -17.55 -9.85 -14.25
N THR A 66 -17.60 -10.68 -15.30
CA THR A 66 -18.54 -10.51 -16.43
C THR A 66 -20.00 -10.66 -16.01
N ARG A 67 -20.29 -11.48 -14.99
CA ARG A 67 -21.64 -11.55 -14.41
C ARG A 67 -22.03 -10.28 -13.66
N LEU A 68 -21.06 -9.63 -13.03
CA LEU A 68 -21.27 -8.44 -12.18
C LEU A 68 -21.22 -7.12 -12.95
N ILE A 69 -20.32 -7.01 -13.93
CA ILE A 69 -20.00 -5.78 -14.65
C ILE A 69 -20.63 -5.85 -16.04
N GLY A 70 -21.61 -4.99 -16.28
CA GLY A 70 -22.26 -4.89 -17.59
C GLY A 70 -21.47 -4.06 -18.59
N ARG A 71 -20.81 -2.98 -18.12
CA ARG A 71 -20.01 -2.10 -18.98
C ARG A 71 -18.93 -1.36 -18.18
N ILE A 72 -17.76 -1.19 -18.78
CA ILE A 72 -16.70 -0.27 -18.28
C ILE A 72 -16.54 0.83 -19.32
N THR A 73 -16.54 2.08 -18.88
CA THR A 73 -16.28 3.26 -19.71
C THR A 73 -14.99 3.92 -19.24
N LEU A 74 -14.05 4.08 -20.17
CA LEU A 74 -12.77 4.76 -19.96
C LEU A 74 -12.82 6.10 -20.69
N THR A 75 -12.58 7.19 -19.97
CA THR A 75 -12.53 8.55 -20.54
C THR A 75 -11.19 9.19 -20.19
N PRO A 76 -10.51 9.84 -21.15
CA PRO A 76 -9.31 10.62 -20.85
C PRO A 76 -9.61 11.67 -19.77
N ASP A 77 -8.74 11.77 -18.77
CA ASP A 77 -8.84 12.72 -17.67
C ASP A 77 -7.44 13.14 -17.21
N ASP A 78 -7.03 14.35 -17.58
CA ASP A 78 -5.71 14.92 -17.27
C ASP A 78 -5.49 15.17 -15.77
N THR A 79 -6.54 15.05 -14.95
CA THR A 79 -6.46 15.17 -13.48
C THR A 79 -6.35 13.82 -12.77
N ALA A 80 -6.61 12.72 -13.48
CA ALA A 80 -6.46 11.37 -12.94
C ALA A 80 -4.98 10.96 -12.88
N PRO A 81 -4.51 10.23 -11.84
CA PRO A 81 -3.10 9.83 -11.69
C PRO A 81 -2.51 9.06 -12.87
N ASN A 82 -3.37 8.40 -13.64
CA ASN A 82 -3.04 7.60 -14.81
C ASN A 82 -3.58 8.19 -16.12
N GLY A 83 -4.08 9.43 -16.11
CA GLY A 83 -4.65 10.09 -17.29
C GLY A 83 -6.01 9.53 -17.76
N MET A 84 -6.65 8.66 -16.98
CA MET A 84 -7.93 8.05 -17.34
C MET A 84 -8.90 7.99 -16.16
N GLN A 85 -10.13 8.44 -16.39
CA GLN A 85 -11.26 8.18 -15.54
C GLN A 85 -11.92 6.85 -15.93
N VAL A 86 -12.27 6.04 -14.93
CA VAL A 86 -12.94 4.74 -15.11
C VAL A 86 -14.33 4.80 -14.48
N THR A 87 -15.36 4.50 -15.26
CA THR A 87 -16.74 4.33 -14.76
C THR A 87 -17.18 2.89 -14.99
N ILE A 88 -17.56 2.19 -13.92
CA ILE A 88 -18.06 0.81 -13.98
C ILE A 88 -19.59 0.84 -13.85
N HIS A 89 -20.27 0.27 -14.83
CA HIS A 89 -21.71 0.08 -14.82
C HIS A 89 -22.02 -1.38 -14.47
N PRO A 90 -22.52 -1.67 -13.26
CA PRO A 90 -22.88 -3.03 -12.87
C PRO A 90 -24.10 -3.52 -13.66
N THR A 91 -24.25 -4.84 -13.78
CA THR A 91 -25.51 -5.45 -14.22
C THR A 91 -26.58 -5.26 -13.14
N GLN A 92 -27.87 -5.36 -13.49
CA GLN A 92 -28.95 -5.31 -12.49
C GLN A 92 -28.77 -6.36 -11.39
N ASN A 93 -28.26 -7.55 -11.74
CA ASN A 93 -27.94 -8.59 -10.76
C ASN A 93 -26.69 -8.27 -9.93
N GLY A 94 -25.69 -7.59 -10.50
CA GLY A 94 -24.51 -7.12 -9.76
C GLY A 94 -24.85 -6.08 -8.69
N LEU A 95 -25.89 -5.28 -8.89
CA LEU A 95 -26.39 -4.33 -7.88
C LEU A 95 -27.06 -5.03 -6.69
N LEU A 96 -27.66 -6.21 -6.91
CA LEU A 96 -28.36 -7.00 -5.91
C LEU A 96 -27.41 -7.97 -5.16
N ALA A 97 -26.34 -8.44 -5.83
CA ALA A 97 -25.31 -9.28 -5.21
C ALA A 97 -24.56 -8.58 -4.06
N GLY A 98 -24.51 -7.24 -4.07
CA GLY A 98 -23.94 -6.45 -2.98
C GLY A 98 -24.82 -6.30 -1.74
N VAL A 99 -26.09 -6.74 -1.80
CA VAL A 99 -27.06 -6.64 -0.68
C VAL A 99 -27.16 -7.95 0.11
N GLU A 100 -26.62 -9.06 -0.39
CA GLU A 100 -26.66 -10.37 0.30
C GLU A 100 -25.52 -10.60 1.31
N MET A 101 -24.67 -9.59 1.56
CA MET A 101 -23.57 -9.65 2.56
C MET A 101 -23.89 -8.86 3.84
N ASP A 102 -25.16 -8.79 4.26
CA ASP A 102 -25.55 -8.47 5.64
C ASP A 102 -26.79 -9.28 6.02
N GLY A 103 -26.59 -10.38 6.75
CA GLY A 103 -27.70 -11.27 7.07
C GLY A 103 -27.33 -12.62 7.68
N LYS A 104 -26.71 -12.58 8.87
CA LYS A 104 -26.72 -13.65 9.90
C LYS A 104 -26.15 -15.02 9.52
N LYS A 105 -25.13 -15.43 10.29
CA LYS A 105 -25.34 -16.42 11.38
C LYS A 105 -24.49 -16.06 12.58
#